data_AF-A0A4Q5YS10-F1
#
_entry.id   AF-A0A4Q5YS10-F1
#
_cell.length_a   1.000
_cell.length_b   1.000
_cell.length_c   1.000
_cell.angle_alpha   90.00
_cell.angle_beta   90.00
_cell.angle_gamma   90.00
#
_symmetry.space_group_name_H-M   'P 1'
#
loop_
_entity.id
_entity.type
_entity.pdbx_description
1 polymer ?
#
loop_
_entity_poly.entity_id
_entity_poly.type
_entity_poly.pdbx_seq_one_letter_code
_entity_poly.pdbx_strand_id
1 'polypeptide(L)' 'PMLAILEALDHLPNETALYVYHKRIPVFLLPELAQKGFEYRIKEINEGEVHLLIFKN' A
#
# COMPACT_ATOMS: atom_id res chain seq x y z
N PRO A 1 -8.65 6.19 -1.73
CA PRO A 1 -9.76 5.20 -1.68
C PRO A 1 -9.14 3.80 -1.78
N MET A 2 -9.57 2.82 -0.99
CA MET A 2 -8.92 1.51 -0.93
C MET A 2 -8.94 0.77 -2.28
N LEU A 3 -10.05 0.89 -3.02
CA LEU A 3 -10.22 0.24 -4.33
C LEU A 3 -9.14 0.65 -5.34
N ALA A 4 -8.85 1.96 -5.44
CA ALA A 4 -7.84 2.48 -6.35
C ALA A 4 -6.42 1.95 -6.05
N ILE A 5 -6.12 1.62 -4.78
CA ILE A 5 -4.83 1.04 -4.41
C ILE A 5 -4.76 -0.41 -4.90
N LEU A 6 -5.83 -1.19 -4.69
CA LEU A 6 -5.90 -2.58 -5.16
C LEU A 6 -5.84 -2.68 -6.69
N GLU A 7 -6.55 -1.81 -7.41
CA GLU A 7 -6.48 -1.75 -8.88
C GLU A 7 -5.07 -1.37 -9.35
N ALA A 8 -4.42 -0.39 -8.72
CA ALA A 8 -3.05 -0.01 -9.07
C ALA A 8 -2.04 -1.14 -8.80
N LEU A 9 -2.27 -1.95 -7.76
CA LEU A 9 -1.44 -3.12 -7.45
C LEU A 9 -1.63 -4.26 -8.44
N ASP A 10 -2.84 -4.44 -8.98
CA ASP A 10 -3.15 -5.45 -10.00
C ASP A 10 -2.40 -5.17 -11.31
N HIS A 11 -2.29 -3.89 -11.67
CA HIS A 11 -1.55 -3.42 -12.83
C HIS A 11 -0.07 -3.11 -12.56
N LEU A 12 0.44 -3.41 -11.36
CA LEU A 12 1.80 -3.06 -10.97
C LEU A 12 2.82 -3.95 -11.72
N PRO A 13 3.77 -3.36 -12.48
CA PRO A 13 4.81 -4.12 -13.13
C PRO A 13 5.74 -4.83 -12.13
N ASN A 14 6.31 -5.97 -12.54
CA ASN A 14 7.32 -6.67 -11.74
C ASN A 14 8.50 -5.74 -11.44
N GLU A 15 9.09 -5.86 -10.24
CA GLU A 15 10.19 -5.03 -9.72
C GLU A 15 9.84 -3.56 -9.46
N THR A 16 8.56 -3.19 -9.46
CA THR A 16 8.13 -1.84 -9.07
C THR A 16 7.38 -1.84 -7.73
N ALA A 17 7.30 -0.65 -7.14
CA ALA A 17 6.62 -0.42 -5.87
C ALA A 17 5.59 0.70 -6.01
N LEU A 18 4.44 0.54 -5.36
CA LEU A 18 3.40 1.53 -5.27
C LEU A 18 3.61 2.38 -4.02
N TYR A 19 3.73 3.70 -4.20
CA TYR A 19 3.81 4.65 -3.10
C TYR A 19 2.48 5.38 -2.90
N VAL A 20 1.91 5.26 -1.71
CA VAL A 20 0.58 5.75 -1.35
C VAL A 20 0.70 6.77 -0.23
N TYR A 21 0.21 7.99 -0.50
CA TYR A 21 0.05 9.03 0.51
C TYR A 21 -1.33 8.92 1.13
N HIS A 22 -1.38 8.73 2.44
CA HIS A 22 -2.65 8.67 3.15
C HIS A 22 -2.62 9.42 4.47
N LYS A 23 -3.80 9.79 4.97
CA LYS A 23 -3.90 10.52 6.24
C LYS A 23 -3.76 9.60 7.45
N ARG A 24 -4.08 8.31 7.27
CA ARG A 24 -4.02 7.25 8.29
C ARG A 24 -3.78 5.91 7.62
N ILE A 25 -3.34 4.92 8.39
CA ILE A 25 -3.09 3.56 7.90
C ILE A 25 -4.44 2.87 7.58
N PRO A 26 -4.66 2.40 6.35
CA PRO A 26 -5.86 1.65 6.00
C PRO A 26 -5.70 0.19 6.46
N VAL A 27 -6.07 -0.11 7.71
CA VAL A 27 -5.90 -1.45 8.32
C VAL A 27 -6.57 -2.59 7.53
N PHE A 28 -7.65 -2.30 6.81
CA PHE A 28 -8.34 -3.27 5.95
C PHE A 28 -7.53 -3.66 4.70
N LEU A 29 -6.57 -2.83 4.27
CA LEU A 29 -5.73 -3.13 3.13
C LEU A 29 -4.67 -4.18 3.46
N LEU A 30 -4.16 -4.19 4.70
CA LEU A 30 -3.08 -5.07 5.13
C LEU A 30 -3.35 -6.58 4.90
N PRO A 31 -4.53 -7.14 5.27
CA PRO A 31 -4.84 -8.54 5.00
C PRO A 31 -4.98 -8.84 3.50
N GLU A 32 -5.44 -7.88 2.69
CA GLU A 32 -5.55 -8.05 1.23
C GLU A 32 -4.17 -8.12 0.57
N LEU A 33 -3.23 -7.29 1.02
CA LEU A 33 -1.83 -7.33 0.56
C LEU A 33 -1.19 -8.68 0.90
N ALA A 34 -1.36 -9.15 2.14
CA ALA A 34 -0.84 -10.44 2.58
C ALA A 34 -1.41 -11.62 1.77
N GLN A 35 -2.72 -11.62 1.51
CA GLN A 35 -3.37 -12.65 0.67
C GLN A 35 -2.84 -12.65 -0.77
N LYS A 36 -2.53 -11.48 -1.33
CA LYS A 36 -1.98 -11.34 -2.67
C LYS A 36 -0.45 -11.52 -2.73
N GLY A 37 0.22 -11.72 -1.60
CA GLY A 37 1.68 -11.88 -1.52
C GLY A 37 2.48 -10.58 -1.69
N PHE A 38 1.85 -9.43 -1.48
CA PHE A 38 2.55 -8.14 -1.47
C PHE A 38 3.10 -7.83 -0.08
N GLU A 39 4.31 -7.29 -0.05
CA GLU A 39 4.88 -6.69 1.14
C GLU A 39 4.61 -5.19 1.19
N TYR A 40 4.61 -4.63 2.39
CA TYR A 40 4.40 -3.21 2.58
C TYR A 40 5.28 -2.65 3.69
N ARG A 41 5.62 -1.36 3.57
CA ARG A 41 6.24 -0.55 4.61
C ARG A 41 5.38 0.67 4.88
N ILE A 42 5.20 0.96 6.15
CA ILE A 42 4.45 2.12 6.62
C ILE A 42 5.46 3.07 7.25
N LYS A 43 5.39 4.35 6.88
CA LYS A 43 6.15 5.43 7.47
C LYS A 43 5.20 6.52 7.92
N GLU A 44 5.02 6.66 9.22
CA GLU A 44 4.25 7.74 9.81
C GLU A 44 5.16 8.96 9.93
N ILE A 45 4.80 10.05 9.27
CA ILE A 45 5.56 11.30 9.28
C ILE A 45 5.04 12.19 10.41
N ASN A 46 3.72 12.45 10.43
CA ASN A 46 3.05 13.35 11.37
C ASN A 46 1.61 12.87 11.65
N GLU A 47 0.92 13.50 12.62
CA GLU A 47 -0.53 13.33 12.85
C GLU A 47 -1.32 13.74 11.60
N GLY A 48 -1.65 12.78 10.74
CA GLY A 48 -2.37 13.00 9.49
C GLY A 48 -1.54 12.81 8.22
N GLU A 49 -0.29 12.35 8.32
CA GLU A 49 0.55 12.03 7.18
C GLU A 49 1.25 10.69 7.36
N VAL A 50 0.80 9.72 6.58
CA VAL A 50 1.32 8.36 6.53
C VAL A 50 1.66 8.02 5.10
N HIS A 51 2.87 7.53 4.88
CA HIS A 51 3.30 7.03 3.59
C HIS A 51 3.31 5.50 3.65
N LEU A 52 2.60 4.87 2.73
CA LEU A 52 2.67 3.43 2.51
C LEU A 52 3.47 3.14 1.24
N LEU A 53 4.45 2.26 1.34
CA LEU A 53 5.17 1.70 0.21
C LEU A 53 4.78 0.23 0.10
N ILE A 54 4.16 -0.16 -1.01
CA ILE A 54 3.71 -1.53 -1.26
C ILE A 54 4.52 -2.08 -2.43
N PHE A 55 5.05 -3.28 -2.31
CA PHE A 55 5.91 -3.88 -3.34
C PHE A 55 5.70 -5.39 -3.41
N LYS A 56 5.96 -5.95 -4.58
CA LYS A 56 5.89 -7.40 -4.80
C LYS A 56 7.28 -8.00 -4.55
N ASN A 57 7.32 -9.08 -3.77
CA ASN A 57 8.54 -9.87 -3.55
C ASN A 57 8.66 -10.96 -4.62
#